data_AF-A0A662X5L1-F1
#
_entry.id   AF-A0A662X5L1-F1
#
_cell.length_a   1.000
_cell.length_b   1.000
_cell.length_c   1.000
_cell.angle_alpha   90.00
_cell.angle_beta   90.00
_cell.angle_gamma   90.00
#
_symmetry.space_group_name_H-M   'P 1'
#
loop_
_entity.id
_entity.type
_entity.pdbx_description
1 polymer ?
#
loop_
_entity_poly.entity_id
_entity_poly.type
_entity_poly.pdbx_seq_one_letter_code
_entity_poly.pdbx_strand_id
1 'polypeptide(L)'
;ILFGIPFQYTLSNTLRARLEYLRYTHQIREGDFLTFDALRQAAQCAGRVLRSKTDYGLIIFADSRYNRADKRTKLPPWITQFLVDSHLNLSVDMAVFMAKKYLSLMAQPVDEATNVNSILLDADGVAKWLGKHPKEDQTAQPQQ
;
A
#
# COMPACT_ATOMS: atom_id res chain seq x y z
N ILE A 1 6.32 -13.12 0.91
CA ILE A 1 6.76 -13.14 -0.51
C ILE A 1 5.53 -13.42 -1.36
N LEU A 2 5.28 -12.62 -2.38
CA LEU A 2 4.23 -12.87 -3.36
C LEU A 2 4.86 -13.37 -4.66
N PHE A 3 4.53 -14.59 -5.05
CA PHE A 3 4.93 -15.16 -6.34
C PHE A 3 3.87 -14.82 -7.39
N GLY A 4 4.30 -14.17 -8.47
CA GLY A 4 3.40 -13.81 -9.54
C GLY A 4 2.35 -12.76 -9.17
N ILE A 5 1.41 -12.56 -10.09
CA ILE A 5 0.22 -11.74 -9.89
C ILE A 5 -0.99 -12.70 -9.77
N PRO A 6 -1.79 -12.60 -8.70
CA PRO A 6 -2.91 -13.52 -8.46
C PRO A 6 -4.10 -13.16 -9.37
N PHE A 7 -4.00 -13.52 -10.65
CA PHE A 7 -5.11 -13.32 -11.59
C PHE A 7 -6.21 -14.35 -11.38
N GLN A 8 -7.46 -13.88 -11.42
CA GLN A 8 -8.62 -14.76 -11.46
C GLN A 8 -8.68 -15.51 -12.80
N TYR A 9 -9.22 -16.73 -12.78
CA TYR A 9 -9.46 -17.52 -13.98
C TYR A 9 -10.39 -16.78 -14.97
N THR A 10 -9.83 -16.39 -16.11
CA THR A 10 -10.48 -15.51 -17.09
C THR A 10 -11.54 -16.18 -17.95
N LEU A 11 -11.51 -17.51 -18.08
CA LEU A 11 -12.46 -18.27 -18.90
C LEU A 11 -13.75 -18.65 -18.14
N SER A 12 -13.94 -18.15 -16.91
CA SER A 12 -15.19 -18.35 -16.17
C SER A 12 -16.34 -17.55 -16.81
N ASN A 13 -17.48 -18.22 -17.06
CA ASN A 13 -18.68 -17.58 -17.60
C ASN A 13 -19.20 -16.44 -16.70
N THR A 14 -19.19 -16.64 -15.38
CA THR A 14 -19.60 -15.62 -14.41
C THR A 14 -18.71 -14.39 -14.48
N LEU A 15 -17.39 -14.58 -14.61
CA LEU A 15 -16.46 -13.46 -14.73
C LEU A 15 -16.64 -12.73 -16.05
N ARG A 16 -16.80 -13.45 -17.18
CA ARG A 16 -17.08 -12.85 -18.48
C ARG A 16 -18.35 -12.00 -18.48
N ALA A 17 -19.46 -12.52 -17.95
CA ALA A 17 -20.70 -11.76 -17.86
C ALA A 17 -20.54 -10.49 -17.00
N ARG A 18 -19.79 -10.58 -15.90
CA ARG A 18 -19.46 -9.40 -15.06
C ARG A 18 -18.60 -8.38 -15.81
N LEU A 19 -17.58 -8.84 -16.53
CA LEU A 19 -16.70 -7.99 -17.33
C LEU A 19 -17.47 -7.28 -18.44
N GLU A 20 -18.37 -7.99 -19.10
CA GLU A 20 -19.25 -7.45 -20.15
C GLU A 20 -20.18 -6.36 -19.59
N TYR A 21 -20.82 -6.62 -18.43
CA TYR A 21 -21.62 -5.62 -17.74
C TYR A 21 -20.79 -4.36 -17.37
N LEU A 22 -19.61 -4.54 -16.78
CA LEU A 22 -18.73 -3.43 -16.40
C LEU A 22 -18.28 -2.60 -17.63
N ARG A 23 -18.07 -3.27 -18.76
CA ARG A 23 -17.72 -2.62 -20.02
C ARG A 23 -18.87 -1.78 -20.57
N TYR A 24 -20.09 -2.31 -20.62
CA TYR A 24 -21.24 -1.58 -21.17
C TYR A 24 -21.76 -0.48 -20.25
N THR A 25 -21.93 -0.77 -18.96
CA THR A 25 -22.56 0.14 -18.00
C THR A 25 -21.59 1.18 -17.44
N HIS A 26 -20.35 0.79 -17.16
CA HIS A 26 -19.36 1.65 -16.48
C HIS A 26 -18.17 2.04 -17.36
N GLN A 27 -18.12 1.60 -18.62
CA GLN A 27 -17.02 1.87 -19.56
C GLN A 27 -15.64 1.45 -19.02
N ILE A 28 -15.62 0.42 -18.15
CA ILE A 28 -14.38 -0.12 -17.59
C ILE A 28 -13.84 -1.20 -18.53
N ARG A 29 -12.57 -1.05 -18.94
CA ARG A 29 -11.90 -2.07 -19.77
C ARG A 29 -11.62 -3.32 -18.94
N GLU A 30 -11.78 -4.47 -19.58
CA GLU A 30 -11.61 -5.78 -18.93
C GLU A 30 -10.21 -5.93 -18.30
N GLY A 31 -9.16 -5.50 -19.01
CA GLY A 31 -7.78 -5.56 -18.51
C GLY A 31 -7.52 -4.67 -17.28
N ASP A 32 -8.21 -3.53 -17.18
CA ASP A 32 -8.07 -2.63 -16.03
C ASP A 32 -8.72 -3.24 -14.79
N PHE A 33 -9.89 -3.86 -14.94
CA PHE A 33 -10.55 -4.58 -13.85
C PHE A 33 -9.74 -5.78 -13.36
N LEU A 34 -9.25 -6.62 -14.28
CA LEU A 34 -8.45 -7.80 -13.93
C LEU A 34 -7.16 -7.42 -13.19
N THR A 35 -6.49 -6.37 -13.65
CA THR A 35 -5.27 -5.86 -13.00
C THR A 35 -5.59 -5.27 -11.63
N PHE A 36 -6.66 -4.50 -11.53
CA PHE A 36 -7.11 -3.93 -10.26
C PHE A 36 -7.43 -5.01 -9.23
N ASP A 37 -8.22 -6.02 -9.59
CA ASP A 37 -8.61 -7.07 -8.66
C ASP A 37 -7.41 -7.89 -8.17
N ALA A 38 -6.51 -8.27 -9.09
CA ALA A 38 -5.32 -9.01 -8.74
C ALA A 38 -4.39 -8.22 -7.81
N LEU A 39 -4.18 -6.92 -8.07
CA LEU A 39 -3.34 -6.08 -7.23
C LEU A 39 -3.99 -5.75 -5.89
N ARG A 40 -5.32 -5.63 -5.84
CA ARG A 40 -6.07 -5.48 -4.59
C ARG A 40 -5.84 -6.70 -3.68
N GLN A 41 -5.91 -7.91 -4.23
CA GLN A 41 -5.61 -9.15 -3.48
C GLN A 41 -4.13 -9.20 -3.06
N ALA A 42 -3.20 -8.85 -3.95
CA ALA A 42 -1.78 -8.81 -3.64
C ALA A 42 -1.45 -7.84 -2.49
N ALA A 43 -2.02 -6.63 -2.55
CA ALA A 43 -1.85 -5.60 -1.52
C ALA A 43 -2.51 -6.00 -0.19
N GLN A 44 -3.62 -6.73 -0.23
CA GLN A 44 -4.25 -7.27 0.97
C GLN A 44 -3.33 -8.26 1.69
N CYS A 45 -2.67 -9.15 0.95
CA CYS A 45 -1.66 -10.07 1.51
C CYS A 45 -0.47 -9.31 2.08
N ALA A 46 0.04 -8.30 1.36
CA ALA A 46 1.11 -7.43 1.83
C ALA A 46 0.74 -6.70 3.14
N GLY A 47 -0.49 -6.22 3.25
CA GLY A 47 -1.00 -5.53 4.45
C GLY A 47 -1.12 -6.41 5.69
N ARG A 48 -1.01 -7.75 5.57
CA ARG A 48 -0.97 -8.64 6.74
C ARG A 48 0.40 -8.68 7.44
N VAL A 49 1.45 -8.22 6.76
CA VAL A 49 2.83 -8.29 7.26
C VAL A 49 3.10 -7.22 8.33
N LEU A 50 2.46 -6.06 8.23
CA LEU A 50 2.61 -4.95 9.18
C LEU A 50 1.36 -4.87 10.06
N ARG A 51 1.52 -5.03 11.39
CA ARG A 51 0.40 -5.01 12.34
C ARG A 51 0.44 -3.82 13.29
N SER A 52 1.62 -3.42 13.73
CA SER A 52 1.87 -2.28 14.60
C SER A 52 3.01 -1.41 14.07
N LYS A 53 3.25 -0.26 14.71
CA LYS A 53 4.32 0.66 14.34
C LYS A 53 5.72 0.16 14.74
N THR A 54 5.78 -0.77 15.69
CA THR A 54 7.02 -1.42 16.13
C THR A 54 7.37 -2.62 15.24
N ASP A 55 6.41 -3.14 14.47
CA ASP A 55 6.65 -4.25 13.56
C ASP A 55 7.36 -3.76 12.29
N TYR A 56 8.43 -4.46 11.93
CA TYR A 56 9.06 -4.36 10.62
C TYR A 56 8.88 -5.68 9.86
N GLY A 57 8.84 -5.60 8.54
CA GLY A 57 8.63 -6.77 7.72
C GLY A 57 9.07 -6.55 6.29
N LEU A 58 9.40 -7.65 5.62
CA LEU A 58 9.85 -7.63 4.23
C LEU A 58 8.74 -8.14 3.32
N ILE A 59 8.36 -7.32 2.34
CA ILE A 59 7.40 -7.68 1.30
C ILE A 59 8.15 -7.73 -0.02
N ILE A 60 8.22 -8.92 -0.62
CA ILE A 60 8.87 -9.14 -1.92
C ILE A 60 7.80 -9.48 -2.95
N PHE A 61 7.76 -8.71 -4.05
CA PHE A 61 6.97 -9.00 -5.24
C PHE A 61 7.85 -9.71 -6.27
N ALA A 62 7.74 -11.04 -6.36
CA ALA A 62 8.59 -11.87 -7.20
C ALA A 62 7.98 -12.05 -8.61
N ASP A 63 7.81 -10.95 -9.34
CA ASP A 63 7.39 -10.95 -10.74
C ASP A 63 7.75 -9.62 -11.44
N SER A 64 8.31 -9.69 -12.66
CA SER A 64 8.71 -8.52 -13.43
C SER A 64 7.52 -7.62 -13.83
N ARG A 65 6.31 -8.18 -13.90
CA ARG A 65 5.09 -7.45 -14.26
C ARG A 65 4.75 -6.33 -13.26
N TYR A 66 5.16 -6.46 -12.00
CA TYR A 66 4.98 -5.39 -11.00
C TYR A 66 5.82 -4.14 -11.31
N ASN A 67 6.89 -4.25 -12.09
CA ASN A 67 7.72 -3.11 -12.49
C ASN A 67 7.02 -2.21 -13.52
N ARG A 68 5.97 -2.71 -14.19
CA ARG A 68 5.24 -1.91 -15.19
C ARG A 68 4.41 -0.82 -14.50
N ALA A 69 4.42 0.38 -15.06
CA ALA A 69 3.71 1.54 -14.52
C ALA A 69 2.19 1.29 -14.36
N ASP A 70 1.55 0.56 -15.29
CA ASP A 70 0.12 0.20 -15.22
C ASP A 70 -0.24 -0.57 -13.95
N LYS A 71 0.70 -1.35 -13.40
CA LYS A 71 0.47 -2.15 -12.19
C LYS A 71 1.00 -1.46 -10.96
N ARG A 72 2.18 -0.88 -11.03
CA ARG A 72 2.81 -0.18 -9.90
C ARG A 72 1.93 0.96 -9.38
N THR A 73 1.33 1.74 -10.27
CA THR A 73 0.45 2.86 -9.88
C THR A 73 -0.86 2.42 -9.24
N LYS A 74 -1.25 1.15 -9.42
CA LYS A 74 -2.47 0.57 -8.82
C LYS A 74 -2.23 0.01 -7.43
N LEU A 75 -0.97 -0.08 -6.97
CA LEU A 75 -0.67 -0.40 -5.58
C LEU A 75 -1.03 0.79 -4.66
N PRO A 76 -1.50 0.52 -3.42
CA PRO A 76 -1.80 1.58 -2.48
C PRO A 76 -0.60 2.51 -2.19
N PRO A 77 -0.83 3.82 -1.96
CA PRO A 77 0.25 4.79 -1.74
C PRO A 77 1.21 4.41 -0.61
N TRP A 78 0.71 3.77 0.45
CA TRP A 78 1.52 3.34 1.58
C TRP A 78 2.55 2.25 1.22
N ILE A 79 2.36 1.49 0.14
CA ILE A 79 3.37 0.58 -0.42
C ILE A 79 4.26 1.33 -1.40
N THR A 80 3.64 2.08 -2.32
CA THR A 80 4.32 2.74 -3.45
C THR A 80 5.37 3.74 -2.98
N GLN A 81 5.14 4.43 -1.86
CA GLN A 81 6.11 5.37 -1.27
C GLN A 81 7.43 4.71 -0.84
N PHE A 82 7.44 3.39 -0.57
CA PHE A 82 8.64 2.64 -0.18
C PHE A 82 9.26 1.85 -1.35
N LEU A 83 8.59 1.80 -2.50
CA LEU A 83 9.09 1.22 -3.75
C LEU A 83 9.92 2.25 -4.51
N VAL A 84 11.09 2.58 -3.97
CA VAL A 84 12.09 3.44 -4.63
C VAL A 84 12.71 2.73 -5.84
N ASP A 85 13.19 3.50 -6.81
CA ASP A 85 13.75 2.95 -8.06
C ASP A 85 14.92 1.99 -7.84
N SER A 86 15.70 2.17 -6.75
CA SER A 86 16.76 1.23 -6.37
C SER A 86 16.27 -0.14 -5.94
N HIS A 87 15.00 -0.29 -5.55
CA HIS A 87 14.40 -1.56 -5.12
C HIS A 87 13.59 -2.24 -6.23
N LEU A 88 13.64 -1.71 -7.46
CA LEU A 88 12.92 -2.26 -8.60
C LEU A 88 13.82 -3.17 -9.42
N ASN A 89 13.22 -4.19 -10.03
CA ASN A 89 13.88 -5.10 -10.97
C ASN A 89 15.19 -5.72 -10.43
N LEU A 90 15.18 -6.09 -9.15
CA LEU A 90 16.33 -6.70 -8.49
C LEU A 90 16.55 -8.15 -8.94
N SER A 91 17.81 -8.55 -9.05
CA SER A 91 18.18 -9.97 -9.11
C SER A 91 17.95 -10.63 -7.74
N VAL A 92 17.88 -11.97 -7.73
CA VAL A 92 17.69 -12.74 -6.47
C VAL A 92 18.81 -12.45 -5.48
N ASP A 93 20.07 -12.42 -5.94
CA ASP A 93 21.22 -12.15 -5.08
C ASP A 93 21.17 -10.75 -4.46
N MET A 94 20.81 -9.74 -5.25
CA MET A 94 20.68 -8.37 -4.77
C MET A 94 19.52 -8.23 -3.77
N ALA A 95 18.40 -8.90 -4.04
CA ALA A 95 17.26 -8.94 -3.13
C ALA A 95 17.65 -9.57 -1.77
N VAL A 96 18.41 -10.67 -1.78
CA VAL A 96 18.92 -11.31 -0.56
C VAL A 96 19.89 -10.39 0.20
N PHE A 97 20.80 -9.72 -0.52
CA PHE A 97 21.74 -8.77 0.09
C PHE A 97 21.00 -7.61 0.77
N MET A 98 20.03 -6.99 0.07
CA MET A 98 19.22 -5.90 0.61
C MET A 98 18.36 -6.37 1.80
N ALA A 99 17.76 -7.56 1.72
CA ALA A 99 16.96 -8.13 2.80
C ALA A 99 17.79 -8.32 4.08
N LYS A 100 19.00 -8.89 3.97
CA LYS A 100 19.91 -9.05 5.11
C LYS A 100 20.27 -7.71 5.73
N LYS A 101 20.65 -6.73 4.91
CA LYS A 101 20.98 -5.37 5.38
C LYS A 101 19.79 -4.73 6.10
N TYR A 102 18.59 -4.82 5.54
CA TYR A 102 17.38 -4.26 6.12
C TYR A 102 17.06 -4.87 7.49
N LEU A 103 17.06 -6.21 7.58
CA LEU A 103 16.76 -6.92 8.83
C LEU A 103 17.79 -6.59 9.92
N SER A 104 19.09 -6.52 9.60
CA SER A 104 20.13 -6.16 10.57
C SER A 104 20.00 -4.73 11.10
N LEU A 105 19.56 -3.79 10.27
CA LEU A 105 19.32 -2.39 10.67
C LEU A 105 18.07 -2.25 11.53
N MET A 106 16.99 -2.96 11.19
CA MET A 106 15.71 -2.87 11.91
C MET A 106 15.70 -3.66 13.23
N ALA A 107 16.58 -4.66 13.38
CA ALA A 107 16.70 -5.45 14.60
C ALA A 107 17.40 -4.72 15.76
N GLN A 108 17.85 -3.47 15.56
CA GLN A 108 18.44 -2.68 16.64
C GLN A 108 17.37 -2.26 17.66
N PRO A 109 17.70 -2.20 18.97
CA PRO A 109 16.74 -1.77 19.97
C PRO A 109 16.29 -0.34 19.67
N VAL A 110 14.97 -0.16 19.58
CA VAL A 110 14.38 1.15 19.32
C VAL A 110 14.31 1.92 20.62
N ASP A 111 14.90 3.11 20.66
CA ASP A 111 14.69 4.04 21.77
C ASP A 111 13.24 4.55 21.72
N GLU A 112 12.42 4.04 22.64
CA GLU A 112 10.99 4.33 22.70
C GLU A 112 10.74 5.84 22.86
N ALA A 113 11.58 6.54 23.62
CA ALA A 113 11.39 7.97 23.87
C ALA A 113 11.47 8.82 22.60
N THR A 114 12.36 8.49 21.67
CA THR A 114 12.56 9.28 20.45
C THR A 114 11.55 8.91 19.36
N ASN A 115 11.22 7.63 19.21
CA ASN A 115 10.38 7.15 18.12
C ASN A 115 8.88 7.33 18.40
N VAL A 116 8.47 7.07 19.65
CA VAL A 116 7.06 7.15 20.07
C VAL A 116 6.54 8.59 19.97
N ASN A 117 7.34 9.59 20.37
CA ASN A 117 6.96 11.00 20.29
C ASN A 117 6.76 11.54 18.87
N SER A 118 7.33 10.88 17.85
CA SER A 118 7.18 11.27 16.45
C SER A 118 5.98 10.60 15.74
N ILE A 119 5.54 9.44 16.25
CA ILE A 119 4.53 8.59 15.60
C ILE A 119 3.22 8.55 16.39
N LEU A 120 3.29 8.54 17.73
CA LEU A 120 2.16 8.57 18.64
C LEU A 120 2.02 9.98 19.22
N LEU A 121 0.77 10.38 19.46
CA LEU A 121 0.44 11.66 20.07
C LEU A 121 -0.10 11.41 21.47
N ASP A 122 0.58 11.95 22.48
CA ASP A 122 0.07 12.01 23.84
C ASP A 122 -1.02 13.08 23.97
N ALA A 123 -1.78 13.08 25.07
CA ALA A 123 -2.85 14.06 25.32
C ALA A 123 -2.37 15.52 25.17
N ASP A 124 -1.16 15.82 25.65
CA ASP A 124 -0.54 17.14 25.51
C ASP A 124 -0.10 17.42 24.06
N GLY A 125 0.33 16.40 23.33
CA GLY A 125 0.63 16.48 21.90
C GLY A 125 -0.60 16.78 21.07
N VAL A 126 -1.74 16.17 21.42
CA VAL A 126 -3.04 16.44 20.80
C VAL A 126 -3.49 17.87 21.06
N ALA A 127 -3.37 18.36 22.31
CA ALA A 127 -3.73 19.74 22.64
C ALA A 127 -2.90 20.78 21.86
N LYS A 128 -1.60 20.52 21.69
CA LYS A 128 -0.71 21.36 20.87
C LYS A 128 -1.03 21.28 19.38
N TRP A 129 -1.44 20.12 18.87
CA TRP A 129 -1.82 19.95 17.47
C TRP A 129 -3.15 20.68 17.17
N LEU A 130 -4.15 20.53 18.05
CA LEU A 130 -5.43 21.24 17.94
C LEU A 130 -5.29 22.76 18.09
N GLY A 131 -4.35 23.24 18.91
CA GLY A 131 -4.05 24.66 19.03
C GLY A 131 -3.47 25.29 17.76
N LYS A 132 -2.87 24.49 16.86
CA LYS A 132 -2.29 24.95 15.59
C LYS A 132 -3.29 24.95 14.42
N HIS A 133 -4.39 24.21 14.54
CA HIS A 133 -5.47 24.16 13.55
C HIS A 133 -6.78 24.62 14.21
N PRO A 134 -7.12 25.92 14.14
CA PRO A 134 -8.40 26.39 14.66
C PRO A 134 -9.54 25.68 13.91
N LYS A 135 -10.59 25.29 14.66
CA LYS A 135 -11.76 24.63 14.11
C LYS A 135 -12.44 25.55 13.09
N GLU A 136 -12.38 25.20 11.80
CA GLU A 136 -13.32 25.71 10.80
C GLU A 136 -14.67 25.06 11.06
N ASP A 137 -15.50 25.68 11.90
CA ASP A 137 -16.96 25.57 11.83
C ASP A 137 -17.61 26.57 12.79
N GLN A 138 -17.99 27.73 12.24
CA GLN A 138 -19.08 28.60 12.71
C GLN A 138 -19.30 29.82 11.79
N THR A 139 -19.70 29.61 10.52
CA THR A 139 -20.45 30.64 9.75
C THR A 139 -21.10 30.03 8.50
N ALA A 140 -22.28 29.46 8.69
CA ALA A 140 -23.30 29.38 7.64
C ALA A 140 -24.67 29.29 8.31
N GLN A 141 -25.08 30.35 9.02
CA GLN A 141 -26.50 30.58 9.27
C GLN A 141 -27.09 31.24 8.02
N PRO A 142 -28.16 30.70 7.41
CA PRO A 142 -28.88 31.42 6.36
C PRO A 142 -29.56 32.64 7.01
N GLN A 143 -29.19 33.83 6.57
CA GLN A 143 -29.92 35.06 6.88
C GLN A 143 -31.33 34.97 6.27
N GLN A 144 -32.28 35.50 7.04
CA GLN A 144 -33.72 35.60 6.78
C GLN A 144 -34.07 36.13 5.39
#